data_AF-A0A7Y4NQ30-F1
#
_entry.id   AF-A0A7Y4NQ30-F1
#
_cell.length_a   1.000
_cell.length_b   1.000
_cell.length_c   1.000
_cell.angle_alpha   90.00
_cell.angle_beta   90.00
_cell.angle_gamma   90.00
#
_symmetry.space_group_name_H-M   'P 1'
#
loop_
_entity.id
_entity.type
_entity.pdbx_description
1 polymer ?
#
loop_
_entity_poly.entity_id
_entity_poly.type
_entity_poly.pdbx_seq_one_letter_code
_entity_poly.pdbx_strand_id
1 'polypeptide(L)'
;MIQFPRFMSAFVPPRPEPLPAPAGGGQPALQPAPRPQPFGSASTFDATPVPASNLHTERLGDGSANCLEKAVTLSRPGDSILLMRDASDGVGHALVRKPDGSVVDPNHPTVRYETLGQWQATHSRYSQPVPVPADRMRQVLSTPPGPQREALIQKLGLTGVADRQVADGERWVSPRKDDINTRASPSTQGTWIATLNRDDTMKVLGQNEDGSWLNVELENGTQAWVYAPLTQEANAPGLPPPAPPPREPSFPRWLANGTCPPEIEMHVWTHLPKESREQIIQTAREKAVAETWPMPEFDPNGPPPSSVSPLVWNHLPPEGKQQLFQQEWQAAVREQTSLIFNGVPEGGVVAEHPFLGVDSSLGDGQVGEWLENALREGSAAQYINLEKALGPGWRQVHYNLCGPLAVGGSLGMSPKEALTAFKDAGGTNAGILNGGGTTKATPLQKVYEARGWTTGYTSGAATMPAPEDMARMLEEGKALIALVNIDTDGADGMLRDMADSTKQVSHWVNVRAVEENGNGDWMVRVYNPFENREEVYSWSDFESSWAKNGGMVPGEKEGDPPVFKLNAGHGLLVATPPQDPPASP
;
A
#
# COMPACT_ATOMS: atom_id res chain seq x y z
N MET A 1 -27.24 -45.92 20.59
CA MET A 1 -27.20 -46.52 21.94
C MET A 1 -26.01 -45.88 22.66
N ILE A 2 -26.26 -44.79 23.40
CA ILE A 2 -26.00 -44.62 24.87
C ILE A 2 -24.51 -44.25 25.14
N GLN A 3 -24.08 -43.23 25.90
CA GLN A 3 -24.65 -42.06 26.59
C GLN A 3 -23.47 -41.16 27.07
N PHE A 4 -23.73 -39.87 27.32
CA PHE A 4 -22.93 -38.93 28.14
C PHE A 4 -22.95 -39.27 29.65
N PRO A 5 -22.06 -38.67 30.48
CA PRO A 5 -22.42 -37.49 31.32
C PRO A 5 -21.30 -36.41 31.37
N ARG A 6 -21.50 -35.07 31.31
CA ARG A 6 -22.09 -34.04 32.22
C ARG A 6 -21.48 -33.92 33.63
N PHE A 7 -20.93 -32.72 33.99
CA PHE A 7 -21.33 -31.77 35.06
C PHE A 7 -20.36 -30.53 35.07
N MET A 8 -20.81 -29.32 34.69
CA MET A 8 -21.27 -28.12 35.47
C MET A 8 -20.15 -27.25 36.10
N SER A 9 -19.94 -25.99 35.70
CA SER A 9 -20.71 -24.72 35.89
C SER A 9 -20.67 -24.12 37.31
N ALA A 10 -20.12 -22.90 37.41
CA ALA A 10 -20.39 -21.95 38.49
C ALA A 10 -21.15 -20.74 37.92
N PHE A 11 -22.25 -20.41 38.59
CA PHE A 11 -23.23 -19.34 38.35
C PHE A 11 -22.81 -18.03 39.03
N VAL A 12 -23.09 -16.86 38.42
CA VAL A 12 -23.41 -15.57 39.08
C VAL A 12 -24.36 -14.75 38.16
N PRO A 13 -25.36 -14.00 38.69
CA PRO A 13 -26.71 -13.77 38.10
C PRO A 13 -26.89 -12.48 37.27
N PRO A 14 -28.06 -12.28 36.59
CA PRO A 14 -28.29 -11.13 35.70
C PRO A 14 -28.53 -9.80 36.45
N ARG A 15 -28.04 -8.70 35.88
CA ARG A 15 -28.26 -7.32 36.35
C ARG A 15 -29.61 -6.77 35.84
N PRO A 16 -30.34 -5.95 36.62
CA PRO A 16 -31.76 -5.60 36.38
C PRO A 16 -31.97 -4.51 35.32
N GLU A 17 -33.17 -4.50 34.73
CA GLU A 17 -33.69 -3.44 33.86
C GLU A 17 -33.78 -2.07 34.59
N PRO A 18 -33.59 -0.93 33.90
CA PRO A 18 -33.68 0.39 34.52
C PRO A 18 -35.14 0.83 34.72
N LEU A 19 -35.48 1.25 35.94
CA LEU A 19 -36.73 1.95 36.28
C LEU A 19 -36.63 3.47 36.01
N PRO A 20 -37.78 4.17 35.81
CA PRO A 20 -37.83 5.53 35.27
C PRO A 20 -37.47 6.63 36.27
N ALA A 21 -37.12 7.80 35.73
CA ALA A 21 -36.62 8.97 36.46
C ALA A 21 -37.64 9.60 37.44
N PRO A 22 -37.20 10.09 38.61
CA PRO A 22 -38.02 10.92 39.48
C PRO A 22 -37.90 12.41 39.15
N ALA A 23 -39.01 13.12 39.37
CA ALA A 23 -39.23 14.53 39.12
C ALA A 23 -38.79 15.44 40.29
N GLY A 24 -38.35 16.65 39.95
CA GLY A 24 -38.88 17.89 40.55
C GLY A 24 -38.09 18.61 41.65
N GLY A 25 -37.69 19.85 41.34
CA GLY A 25 -37.60 21.00 42.28
C GLY A 25 -36.20 21.31 42.82
N GLY A 26 -35.62 22.50 42.72
CA GLY A 26 -36.08 23.79 42.21
C GLY A 26 -35.36 24.90 42.99
N GLN A 27 -34.86 25.94 42.33
CA GLN A 27 -34.84 27.32 42.86
C GLN A 27 -34.78 28.35 41.70
N PRO A 28 -35.31 29.57 41.89
CA PRO A 28 -35.92 30.38 40.82
C PRO A 28 -35.30 31.76 40.56
N ALA A 29 -35.76 32.39 39.46
CA ALA A 29 -36.01 33.84 39.24
C ALA A 29 -34.78 34.77 38.99
N LEU A 30 -34.68 35.64 37.97
CA LEU A 30 -35.60 36.38 37.06
C LEU A 30 -34.79 36.91 35.83
N GLN A 31 -35.11 36.60 34.55
CA GLN A 31 -35.99 37.29 33.54
C GLN A 31 -35.28 38.27 32.55
N PRO A 32 -35.83 38.64 31.37
CA PRO A 32 -36.26 37.84 30.19
C PRO A 32 -35.78 38.47 28.82
N ALA A 33 -35.88 37.79 27.65
CA ALA A 33 -36.96 37.86 26.62
C ALA A 33 -36.38 37.41 25.25
N PRO A 34 -37.14 37.26 24.13
CA PRO A 34 -38.50 36.74 23.86
C PRO A 34 -38.49 35.48 22.93
N ARG A 35 -39.63 34.79 22.79
CA ARG A 35 -39.83 33.61 21.90
C ARG A 35 -40.42 34.01 20.53
N PRO A 36 -40.13 33.26 19.46
CA PRO A 36 -41.19 32.53 18.72
C PRO A 36 -40.73 31.14 18.19
N GLN A 37 -41.45 30.06 18.52
CA GLN A 37 -42.39 29.24 17.70
C GLN A 37 -41.76 28.08 16.87
N PRO A 38 -42.37 26.86 16.88
CA PRO A 38 -41.83 25.64 16.24
C PRO A 38 -42.49 25.30 14.87
N PHE A 39 -42.07 24.18 14.27
CA PHE A 39 -42.45 23.52 12.99
C PHE A 39 -41.58 23.91 11.79
N GLY A 40 -41.06 23.02 10.94
CA GLY A 40 -41.28 21.58 10.78
C GLY A 40 -40.21 20.95 9.85
N SER A 41 -40.26 19.63 9.71
CA SER A 41 -39.30 18.82 8.98
C SER A 41 -39.48 18.87 7.45
N ALA A 42 -38.33 18.89 6.77
CA ALA A 42 -37.99 18.35 5.43
C ALA A 42 -38.69 18.86 4.14
N SER A 43 -37.85 19.40 3.25
CA SER A 43 -37.83 19.18 1.78
C SER A 43 -36.47 19.67 1.27
N THR A 44 -35.50 18.78 0.98
CA THR A 44 -35.12 18.27 -0.36
C THR A 44 -34.86 19.34 -1.43
N PHE A 45 -33.58 19.39 -1.86
CA PHE A 45 -33.06 19.90 -3.13
C PHE A 45 -33.37 21.35 -3.50
N ASP A 46 -32.48 22.25 -3.09
CA ASP A 46 -31.95 23.30 -3.97
C ASP A 46 -30.58 23.73 -3.44
N ALA A 47 -29.51 23.09 -3.94
CA ALA A 47 -28.16 23.57 -3.73
C ALA A 47 -27.85 24.55 -4.87
N THR A 48 -28.27 25.80 -4.72
CA THR A 48 -27.65 26.90 -5.47
C THR A 48 -26.14 26.88 -5.19
N PRO A 49 -25.27 27.04 -6.20
CA PRO A 49 -23.83 27.10 -5.98
C PRO A 49 -23.51 28.20 -4.97
N VAL A 50 -22.78 27.85 -3.90
CA VAL A 50 -22.38 28.83 -2.89
C VAL A 50 -21.36 29.77 -3.54
N PRO A 51 -21.62 31.09 -3.60
CA PRO A 51 -20.68 32.03 -4.22
C PRO A 51 -19.40 32.13 -3.40
N ALA A 52 -18.27 32.37 -4.08
CA ALA A 52 -16.98 32.57 -3.45
C ALA A 52 -17.04 33.67 -2.37
N SER A 53 -16.43 33.41 -1.22
CA SER A 53 -16.50 34.30 -0.06
C SER A 53 -15.12 34.69 0.46
N ASN A 54 -15.05 35.78 1.25
CA ASN A 54 -13.80 36.28 1.84
C ASN A 54 -14.05 36.80 3.27
N LEU A 55 -13.00 37.31 3.94
CA LEU A 55 -13.12 37.73 5.36
C LEU A 55 -14.14 38.86 5.55
N HIS A 56 -14.37 39.70 4.55
CA HIS A 56 -15.35 40.78 4.61
C HIS A 56 -16.78 40.25 4.53
N THR A 57 -17.03 39.30 3.63
CA THR A 57 -18.38 38.89 3.22
C THR A 57 -18.90 37.62 3.89
N GLU A 58 -18.01 36.77 4.42
CA GLU A 58 -18.35 35.47 5.01
C GLU A 58 -19.32 35.56 6.20
N ARG A 59 -20.28 34.63 6.28
CA ARG A 59 -21.31 34.57 7.31
C ARG A 59 -21.44 33.15 7.87
N LEU A 60 -20.89 32.95 9.06
CA LEU A 60 -21.01 31.68 9.76
C LEU A 60 -22.47 31.35 10.09
N GLY A 61 -22.90 30.13 9.80
CA GLY A 61 -24.22 29.59 10.13
C GLY A 61 -25.37 30.08 9.24
N ASP A 62 -25.09 30.62 8.06
CA ASP A 62 -26.12 31.08 7.12
C ASP A 62 -26.77 29.95 6.28
N GLY A 63 -26.30 28.71 6.47
CA GLY A 63 -26.80 27.52 5.80
C GLY A 63 -26.09 27.18 4.48
N SER A 64 -25.11 27.99 4.05
CA SER A 64 -24.32 27.80 2.82
C SER A 64 -22.84 27.56 3.14
N ALA A 65 -22.53 26.40 3.73
CA ALA A 65 -21.20 26.11 4.26
C ALA A 65 -20.13 26.01 3.15
N ASN A 66 -19.36 27.08 2.96
CA ASN A 66 -18.17 27.09 2.11
C ASN A 66 -16.93 26.58 2.87
N CYS A 67 -15.84 26.37 2.14
CA CYS A 67 -14.58 25.85 2.67
C CYS A 67 -13.97 26.72 3.80
N LEU A 68 -14.22 28.03 3.85
CA LEU A 68 -13.73 28.90 4.92
C LEU A 68 -14.46 28.62 6.23
N GLU A 69 -15.79 28.52 6.21
CA GLU A 69 -16.58 28.15 7.37
C GLU A 69 -16.21 26.75 7.89
N LYS A 70 -16.07 25.78 6.97
CA LYS A 70 -15.65 24.41 7.30
C LYS A 70 -14.26 24.40 7.94
N ALA A 71 -13.31 25.15 7.40
CA ALA A 71 -11.95 25.26 7.96
C ALA A 71 -11.96 25.87 9.37
N VAL A 72 -12.72 26.94 9.57
CA VAL A 72 -12.82 27.61 10.88
C VAL A 72 -13.46 26.70 11.92
N THR A 73 -14.51 25.98 11.53
CA THR A 73 -15.21 25.03 12.40
C THR A 73 -14.31 23.84 12.76
N LEU A 74 -13.51 23.35 11.81
CA LEU A 74 -12.59 22.22 12.01
C LEU A 74 -11.33 22.60 12.82
N SER A 75 -10.96 23.88 12.82
CA SER A 75 -9.74 24.38 13.48
C SER A 75 -9.80 24.31 15.02
N ARG A 76 -8.65 24.03 15.64
CA ARG A 76 -8.44 24.04 17.10
C ARG A 76 -7.51 25.20 17.50
N PRO A 77 -7.50 25.64 18.78
CA PRO A 77 -6.55 26.64 19.26
C PRO A 77 -5.10 26.24 18.94
N GLY A 78 -4.33 27.16 18.38
CA GLY A 78 -2.97 26.91 17.88
C GLY A 78 -2.88 26.54 16.38
N ASP A 79 -3.98 26.17 15.73
CA ASP A 79 -4.00 25.94 14.28
C ASP A 79 -3.90 27.27 13.50
N SER A 80 -3.54 27.16 12.22
CA SER A 80 -3.61 28.27 11.26
C SER A 80 -4.45 27.86 10.05
N ILE A 81 -5.29 28.76 9.55
CA ILE A 81 -6.03 28.55 8.31
C ILE A 81 -5.17 29.06 7.16
N LEU A 82 -4.89 28.20 6.19
CA LEU A 82 -4.15 28.54 4.98
C LEU A 82 -5.13 28.93 3.88
N LEU A 83 -5.05 30.19 3.45
CA LEU A 83 -5.80 30.67 2.28
C LEU A 83 -4.94 30.50 1.04
N MET A 84 -5.33 29.56 0.19
CA MET A 84 -4.73 29.31 -1.11
C MET A 84 -5.33 30.27 -2.15
N ARG A 85 -4.67 30.41 -3.30
CA ARG A 85 -5.21 31.10 -4.48
C ARG A 85 -5.19 30.16 -5.67
N ASP A 86 -6.31 30.06 -6.36
CA ASP A 86 -6.35 29.33 -7.63
C ASP A 86 -5.76 30.22 -8.75
N ALA A 87 -4.88 29.63 -9.56
CA ALA A 87 -4.24 30.33 -10.67
C ALA A 87 -5.18 30.57 -11.87
N SER A 88 -6.31 29.85 -11.94
CA SER A 88 -7.21 29.86 -13.10
C SER A 88 -8.29 30.95 -13.05
N ASP A 89 -8.91 31.17 -11.90
CA ASP A 89 -10.00 32.13 -11.71
C ASP A 89 -9.77 33.11 -10.53
N GLY A 90 -8.71 32.89 -9.74
CA GLY A 90 -8.37 33.70 -8.57
C GLY A 90 -9.15 33.33 -7.30
N VAL A 91 -10.13 32.43 -7.37
CA VAL A 91 -10.93 31.94 -6.24
C VAL A 91 -10.26 30.71 -5.65
N GLY A 92 -9.68 30.88 -4.47
CA GLY A 92 -8.86 29.86 -3.85
C GLY A 92 -9.61 28.82 -3.02
N HIS A 93 -8.85 28.18 -2.15
CA HIS A 93 -9.35 27.17 -1.22
C HIS A 93 -8.78 27.40 0.19
N ALA A 94 -9.49 26.99 1.22
CA ALA A 94 -9.09 27.16 2.62
C ALA A 94 -8.75 25.81 3.27
N LEU A 95 -7.56 25.71 3.84
CA LEU A 95 -7.07 24.50 4.52
C LEU A 95 -6.79 24.77 5.99
N VAL A 96 -6.83 23.72 6.83
CA VAL A 96 -6.42 23.83 8.24
C VAL A 96 -5.01 23.28 8.40
N ARG A 97 -4.06 24.15 8.75
CA ARG A 97 -2.69 23.77 9.11
C ARG A 97 -2.56 23.60 10.62
N LYS A 98 -2.03 22.45 11.04
CA LYS A 98 -1.76 22.14 12.44
C LYS A 98 -0.39 22.69 12.87
N PRO A 99 -0.12 22.83 14.18
CA PRO A 99 1.16 23.33 14.69
C PRO A 99 2.37 22.49 14.26
N ASP A 100 2.16 21.18 14.07
CA ASP A 100 3.17 20.24 13.58
C ASP A 100 3.50 20.39 12.08
N GLY A 101 2.82 21.30 11.38
CA GLY A 101 3.06 21.62 9.98
C GLY A 101 2.16 20.88 8.98
N SER A 102 1.44 19.85 9.43
CA SER A 102 0.47 19.09 8.64
C SER A 102 -0.73 19.95 8.24
N VAL A 103 -1.45 19.50 7.21
CA VAL A 103 -2.58 20.19 6.62
C VAL A 103 -3.75 19.23 6.48
N VAL A 104 -4.95 19.71 6.76
CA VAL A 104 -6.21 18.98 6.60
C VAL A 104 -7.11 19.80 5.68
N ASP A 105 -7.63 19.15 4.66
CA ASP A 105 -8.63 19.74 3.77
C ASP A 105 -10.02 19.63 4.43
N PRO A 106 -10.73 20.73 4.68
CA PRO A 106 -12.04 20.70 5.33
C PRO A 106 -13.12 19.96 4.51
N ASN A 107 -12.95 19.81 3.20
CA ASN A 107 -13.83 18.99 2.37
C ASN A 107 -13.54 17.50 2.51
N HIS A 108 -12.34 17.16 3.00
CA HIS A 108 -11.92 15.80 3.34
C HIS A 108 -11.34 15.76 4.75
N PRO A 109 -12.16 16.03 5.80
CA PRO A 109 -11.66 16.30 7.16
C PRO A 109 -11.01 15.08 7.83
N THR A 110 -11.17 13.89 7.25
CA THR A 110 -10.54 12.63 7.68
C THR A 110 -9.18 12.40 7.03
N VAL A 111 -8.80 13.18 6.01
CA VAL A 111 -7.53 13.07 5.30
C VAL A 111 -6.56 14.12 5.84
N ARG A 112 -5.41 13.65 6.32
CA ARG A 112 -4.34 14.49 6.82
C ARG A 112 -3.14 14.38 5.88
N TYR A 113 -2.64 15.53 5.46
CA TYR A 113 -1.42 15.67 4.67
C TYR A 113 -0.31 16.10 5.60
N GLU A 114 0.81 15.39 5.63
CA GLU A 114 1.90 15.70 6.58
C GLU A 114 2.57 17.04 6.26
N THR A 115 2.46 17.50 5.01
CA THR A 115 2.89 18.85 4.61
C THR A 115 1.92 19.50 3.63
N LEU A 116 1.96 20.83 3.55
CA LEU A 116 1.24 21.57 2.52
C LEU A 116 1.68 21.18 1.10
N GLY A 117 2.98 20.89 0.90
CA GLY A 117 3.52 20.50 -0.40
C GLY A 117 2.88 19.22 -0.94
N GLN A 118 2.57 18.27 -0.05
CA GLN A 118 1.88 17.03 -0.41
C GLN A 118 0.45 17.29 -0.89
N TRP A 119 -0.28 18.20 -0.24
CA TRP A 119 -1.61 18.60 -0.72
C TRP A 119 -1.52 19.38 -2.05
N GLN A 120 -0.54 20.27 -2.21
CA GLN A 120 -0.36 21.03 -3.45
C GLN A 120 0.10 20.17 -4.63
N ALA A 121 0.82 19.07 -4.39
CA ALA A 121 1.20 18.13 -5.44
C ALA A 121 -0.02 17.46 -6.09
N THR A 122 -1.10 17.25 -5.30
CA THR A 122 -2.37 16.71 -5.79
C THR A 122 -3.35 17.80 -6.25
N HIS A 123 -3.10 19.06 -5.87
CA HIS A 123 -3.93 20.22 -6.23
C HIS A 123 -3.09 21.38 -6.76
N SER A 124 -2.33 21.12 -7.82
CA SER A 124 -1.28 22.01 -8.36
C SER A 124 -1.77 23.37 -8.84
N ARG A 125 -3.08 23.52 -9.08
CA ARG A 125 -3.73 24.80 -9.40
C ARG A 125 -3.72 25.82 -8.25
N TYR A 126 -3.61 25.34 -7.01
CA TYR A 126 -3.62 26.19 -5.82
C TYR A 126 -2.22 26.57 -5.38
N SER A 127 -1.98 27.88 -5.31
CA SER A 127 -0.68 28.47 -5.02
C SER A 127 -0.79 29.62 -4.03
N GLN A 128 0.36 30.20 -3.65
CA GLN A 128 0.44 31.39 -2.78
C GLN A 128 -0.25 31.22 -1.41
N PRO A 129 0.10 30.19 -0.63
CA PRO A 129 -0.48 29.98 0.69
C PRO A 129 -0.20 31.16 1.60
N VAL A 130 -1.24 31.70 2.23
CA VAL A 130 -1.05 32.65 3.33
C VAL A 130 -1.68 32.10 4.61
N PRO A 131 -0.87 31.82 5.65
CA PRO A 131 -1.36 31.36 6.93
C PRO A 131 -1.95 32.51 7.73
N VAL A 132 -3.13 32.27 8.29
CA VAL A 132 -3.79 33.16 9.24
C VAL A 132 -4.08 32.35 10.50
N PRO A 133 -3.62 32.77 11.70
CA PRO A 133 -3.91 32.06 12.94
C PRO A 133 -5.42 31.85 13.13
N ALA A 134 -5.84 30.63 13.45
CA ALA A 134 -7.25 30.25 13.52
C ALA A 134 -8.03 31.09 14.55
N ASP A 135 -7.40 31.44 15.67
CA ASP A 135 -8.03 32.28 16.71
C ASP A 135 -8.34 33.70 16.20
N ARG A 136 -7.46 34.28 15.37
CA ARG A 136 -7.70 35.59 14.73
C ARG A 136 -8.79 35.49 13.67
N MET A 137 -8.78 34.44 12.87
CA MET A 137 -9.82 34.19 11.86
C MET A 137 -11.19 34.03 12.52
N ARG A 138 -11.27 33.24 13.60
CA ARG A 138 -12.49 33.03 14.38
C ARG A 138 -13.01 34.34 14.99
N GLN A 139 -12.12 35.17 15.54
CA GLN A 139 -12.47 36.46 16.12
C GLN A 139 -13.05 37.45 15.09
N VAL A 140 -12.53 37.45 13.86
CA VAL A 140 -13.06 38.28 12.76
C VAL A 140 -14.41 37.74 12.28
N LEU A 141 -14.50 36.44 12.00
CA LEU A 141 -15.68 35.83 11.40
C LEU A 141 -16.85 35.67 12.36
N SER A 142 -16.60 35.62 13.67
CA SER A 142 -17.65 35.66 14.71
C SER A 142 -18.32 37.04 14.85
N THR A 143 -17.69 38.10 14.33
CA THR A 143 -18.29 39.45 14.25
C THR A 143 -19.00 39.56 12.91
N PRO A 144 -20.27 39.97 12.77
CA PRO A 144 -20.93 40.08 11.46
C PRO A 144 -20.26 41.08 10.50
N PRO A 145 -20.47 40.99 9.17
CA PRO A 145 -19.94 41.95 8.20
C PRO A 145 -20.31 43.41 8.53
N GLY A 146 -19.36 44.33 8.46
CA GLY A 146 -19.59 45.77 8.70
C GLY A 146 -18.40 46.51 9.34
N PRO A 147 -18.56 47.81 9.70
CA PRO A 147 -17.45 48.66 10.13
C PRO A 147 -16.68 48.14 11.34
N GLN A 148 -17.33 47.41 12.24
CA GLN A 148 -16.67 46.79 13.39
C GLN A 148 -15.77 45.62 12.99
N ARG A 149 -16.20 44.81 12.00
CA ARG A 149 -15.36 43.76 11.41
C ARG A 149 -14.18 44.36 10.65
N GLU A 150 -14.39 45.44 9.90
CA GLU A 150 -13.30 46.16 9.21
C GLU A 150 -12.25 46.70 10.19
N ALA A 151 -12.69 47.32 11.28
CA ALA A 151 -11.79 47.79 12.33
C ALA A 151 -11.01 46.64 12.99
N LEU A 152 -11.63 45.46 13.16
CA LEU A 152 -10.95 44.26 13.66
C LEU A 152 -9.94 43.70 12.67
N ILE A 153 -10.28 43.62 11.38
CA ILE A 153 -9.37 43.21 10.31
C ILE A 153 -8.14 44.12 10.30
N GLN A 154 -8.33 45.43 10.38
CA GLN A 154 -7.23 46.39 10.45
C GLN A 154 -6.40 46.25 11.74
N LYS A 155 -7.06 46.15 12.91
CA LYS A 155 -6.39 46.03 14.21
C LYS A 155 -5.56 44.75 14.33
N LEU A 156 -6.03 43.64 13.73
CA LEU A 156 -5.35 42.35 13.74
C LEU A 156 -4.31 42.21 12.62
N GLY A 157 -4.15 43.24 11.78
CA GLY A 157 -3.20 43.29 10.68
C GLY A 157 -3.55 42.35 9.51
N LEU A 158 -4.83 42.03 9.32
CA LEU A 158 -5.30 41.07 8.31
C LEU A 158 -5.73 41.71 6.98
N THR A 159 -5.56 43.03 6.83
CA THR A 159 -5.97 43.77 5.62
C THR A 159 -5.37 43.18 4.33
N GLY A 160 -4.14 42.66 4.38
CA GLY A 160 -3.48 42.08 3.19
C GLY A 160 -4.01 40.72 2.72
N VAL A 161 -4.89 40.07 3.50
CA VAL A 161 -5.48 38.76 3.18
C VAL A 161 -6.99 38.78 3.10
N ALA A 162 -7.62 39.88 3.53
CA ALA A 162 -9.05 39.95 3.75
C ALA A 162 -9.87 39.90 2.45
N ASP A 163 -9.29 40.34 1.33
CA ASP A 163 -9.91 40.29 -0.01
C ASP A 163 -9.80 38.91 -0.70
N ARG A 164 -9.05 37.96 -0.14
CA ARG A 164 -8.85 36.65 -0.78
C ARG A 164 -10.15 35.83 -0.76
N GLN A 165 -10.63 35.49 -1.95
CA GLN A 165 -11.83 34.69 -2.14
C GLN A 165 -11.53 33.19 -2.10
N VAL A 166 -12.45 32.38 -1.54
CA VAL A 166 -12.35 30.91 -1.50
C VAL A 166 -13.70 30.22 -1.80
N ALA A 167 -13.66 29.01 -2.37
CA ALA A 167 -14.82 28.17 -2.71
C ALA A 167 -14.58 26.64 -2.49
N ASP A 168 -15.61 25.81 -2.69
CA ASP A 168 -15.54 24.35 -2.54
C ASP A 168 -14.72 23.65 -3.68
N GLY A 169 -14.11 22.48 -3.39
CA GLY A 169 -13.05 21.81 -4.19
C GLY A 169 -13.47 21.09 -5.48
N GLU A 170 -12.55 20.31 -6.10
CA GLU A 170 -12.70 19.65 -7.42
C GLU A 170 -13.96 18.77 -7.57
N ARG A 171 -14.62 18.84 -8.73
CA ARG A 171 -15.83 18.06 -9.05
C ARG A 171 -15.55 17.04 -10.15
N TRP A 172 -15.99 15.80 -9.95
CA TRP A 172 -15.79 14.67 -10.87
C TRP A 172 -17.10 13.97 -11.20
N VAL A 173 -17.24 13.50 -12.44
CA VAL A 173 -18.46 12.82 -12.92
C VAL A 173 -18.14 11.62 -13.80
N SER A 174 -19.04 10.63 -13.83
CA SER A 174 -18.97 9.48 -14.74
C SER A 174 -20.27 9.31 -15.56
N PRO A 175 -20.21 8.63 -16.72
CA PRO A 175 -21.38 8.30 -17.53
C PRO A 175 -22.37 7.37 -16.80
N ARG A 176 -23.68 7.64 -16.87
CA ARG A 176 -24.72 6.73 -16.32
C ARG A 176 -24.91 5.47 -17.17
N LYS A 177 -24.45 5.51 -18.42
CA LYS A 177 -24.57 4.45 -19.41
C LYS A 177 -23.39 4.46 -20.37
N ASP A 178 -23.30 3.40 -21.16
CA ASP A 178 -22.29 3.29 -22.20
C ASP A 178 -22.68 4.11 -23.45
N ASP A 179 -21.69 4.36 -24.31
CA ASP A 179 -21.85 5.06 -25.58
C ASP A 179 -22.36 6.52 -25.47
N ILE A 180 -21.89 7.29 -24.50
CA ILE A 180 -22.24 8.71 -24.35
C ILE A 180 -21.29 9.59 -25.16
N ASN A 181 -21.83 10.47 -26.01
CA ASN A 181 -21.02 11.34 -26.86
C ASN A 181 -20.60 12.63 -26.15
N THR A 182 -19.32 12.96 -26.24
CA THR A 182 -18.79 14.28 -25.88
C THR A 182 -18.64 15.17 -27.11
N ARG A 183 -18.72 16.49 -26.90
CA ARG A 183 -18.92 17.48 -27.95
C ARG A 183 -17.95 18.66 -27.83
N ALA A 184 -17.60 19.29 -28.95
CA ALA A 184 -16.75 20.48 -28.97
C ALA A 184 -17.43 21.76 -28.46
N SER A 185 -18.76 21.76 -28.34
CA SER A 185 -19.56 22.85 -27.82
C SER A 185 -20.75 22.30 -27.00
N PRO A 186 -21.36 23.07 -26.08
CA PRO A 186 -22.47 22.64 -25.22
C PRO A 186 -23.79 22.53 -26.02
N SER A 187 -23.81 21.66 -27.02
CA SER A 187 -24.94 21.45 -27.92
C SER A 187 -24.92 20.06 -28.52
N THR A 188 -26.09 19.49 -28.76
CA THR A 188 -26.23 18.22 -29.49
C THR A 188 -25.83 18.33 -30.97
N GLN A 189 -25.73 19.56 -31.50
CA GLN A 189 -25.22 19.86 -32.84
C GLN A 189 -23.70 20.09 -32.88
N GLY A 190 -23.03 20.06 -31.72
CA GLY A 190 -21.58 20.20 -31.65
C GLY A 190 -20.86 19.03 -32.34
N THR A 191 -19.64 19.29 -32.82
CA THR A 191 -18.78 18.24 -33.38
C THR A 191 -18.50 17.19 -32.32
N TRP A 192 -18.64 15.92 -32.70
CA TRP A 192 -18.29 14.79 -31.85
C TRP A 192 -16.78 14.79 -31.58
N ILE A 193 -16.40 14.66 -30.31
CA ILE A 193 -14.99 14.57 -29.88
C ILE A 193 -14.64 13.13 -29.53
N ALA A 194 -15.43 12.50 -28.67
CA ALA A 194 -15.20 11.14 -28.20
C ALA A 194 -16.51 10.50 -27.72
N THR A 195 -16.46 9.19 -27.51
CA THR A 195 -17.52 8.41 -26.90
C THR A 195 -17.02 7.84 -25.59
N LEU A 196 -17.85 7.91 -24.55
CA LEU A 196 -17.53 7.51 -23.18
C LEU A 196 -18.45 6.40 -22.67
N ASN A 197 -17.91 5.55 -21.81
CA ASN A 197 -18.55 4.41 -21.18
C ASN A 197 -18.68 4.57 -19.66
N ARG A 198 -19.48 3.72 -19.01
CA ARG A 198 -19.81 3.84 -17.58
C ARG A 198 -18.60 3.84 -16.63
N ASP A 199 -17.49 3.26 -17.06
CA ASP A 199 -16.24 3.18 -16.29
C ASP A 199 -15.27 4.36 -16.54
N ASP A 200 -15.58 5.23 -17.51
CA ASP A 200 -14.81 6.45 -17.75
C ASP A 200 -15.12 7.50 -16.66
N THR A 201 -14.11 8.27 -16.30
CA THR A 201 -14.25 9.38 -15.33
C THR A 201 -13.75 10.68 -15.92
N MET A 202 -14.41 11.77 -15.56
CA MET A 202 -14.22 13.08 -16.16
C MET A 202 -14.14 14.16 -15.09
N LYS A 203 -13.14 15.04 -15.22
CA LYS A 203 -12.99 16.21 -14.35
C LYS A 203 -13.92 17.31 -14.82
N VAL A 204 -14.77 17.86 -13.96
CA VAL A 204 -15.62 19.01 -14.31
C VAL A 204 -14.80 20.29 -14.21
N LEU A 205 -14.56 20.92 -15.35
CA LEU A 205 -13.86 22.20 -15.48
C LEU A 205 -14.82 23.39 -15.35
N GLY A 206 -16.11 23.17 -15.60
CA GLY A 206 -17.15 24.19 -15.49
C GLY A 206 -18.47 23.71 -16.09
N GLN A 207 -19.41 24.64 -16.28
CA GLN A 207 -20.69 24.38 -16.91
C GLN A 207 -21.14 25.58 -17.74
N ASN A 208 -22.10 25.39 -18.63
CA ASN A 208 -22.72 26.50 -19.35
C ASN A 208 -23.70 27.27 -18.44
N GLU A 209 -24.19 28.43 -18.91
CA GLU A 209 -24.99 29.38 -18.10
C GLU A 209 -26.25 28.76 -17.45
N ASP A 210 -26.87 27.78 -18.11
CA ASP A 210 -28.08 27.09 -17.62
C ASP A 210 -27.79 25.74 -16.92
N GLY A 211 -26.52 25.35 -16.82
CA GLY A 211 -26.07 24.11 -16.17
C GLY A 211 -26.45 22.81 -16.89
N SER A 212 -27.00 22.89 -18.10
CA SER A 212 -27.41 21.70 -18.87
C SER A 212 -26.23 20.92 -19.47
N TRP A 213 -25.07 21.57 -19.61
CA TRP A 213 -23.83 20.97 -20.11
C TRP A 213 -22.67 21.21 -19.17
N LEU A 214 -21.89 20.15 -18.94
CA LEU A 214 -20.64 20.21 -18.20
C LEU A 214 -19.48 20.31 -19.18
N ASN A 215 -18.58 21.26 -18.94
CA ASN A 215 -17.27 21.27 -19.57
C ASN A 215 -16.38 20.34 -18.75
N VAL A 216 -15.83 19.33 -19.41
CA VAL A 216 -15.09 18.25 -18.79
C VAL A 216 -13.73 18.03 -19.44
N GLU A 217 -12.78 17.58 -18.64
CA GLU A 217 -11.51 17.05 -19.11
C GLU A 217 -11.55 15.52 -19.13
N LEU A 218 -11.21 14.92 -20.27
CA LEU A 218 -11.08 13.48 -20.44
C LEU A 218 -9.71 12.99 -19.94
N GLU A 219 -9.54 11.68 -19.75
CA GLU A 219 -8.29 11.06 -19.27
C GLU A 219 -7.05 11.46 -20.09
N ASN A 220 -7.22 11.69 -21.39
CA ASN A 220 -6.15 12.12 -22.29
C ASN A 220 -5.88 13.63 -22.28
N GLY A 221 -6.47 14.39 -21.34
CA GLY A 221 -6.35 15.84 -21.22
C GLY A 221 -7.18 16.66 -22.21
N THR A 222 -8.01 16.01 -23.03
CA THR A 222 -8.86 16.70 -24.01
C THR A 222 -10.06 17.33 -23.30
N GLN A 223 -10.30 18.61 -23.54
CA GLN A 223 -11.52 19.29 -23.08
C GLN A 223 -12.69 19.00 -24.01
N ALA A 224 -13.84 18.67 -23.44
CA ALA A 224 -15.06 18.40 -24.18
C ALA A 224 -16.30 18.75 -23.35
N TRP A 225 -17.45 18.82 -24.00
CA TRP A 225 -18.75 19.06 -23.37
C TRP A 225 -19.56 17.77 -23.28
N VAL A 226 -20.15 17.52 -22.11
CA VAL A 226 -21.04 16.38 -21.86
C VAL A 226 -22.38 16.85 -21.29
N TYR A 227 -23.46 16.17 -21.67
CA TYR A 227 -24.80 16.53 -21.23
C TYR A 227 -25.04 16.08 -19.78
N ALA A 228 -25.28 17.02 -18.87
CA ALA A 228 -25.26 16.80 -17.43
C ALA A 228 -26.25 15.71 -16.93
N PRO A 229 -27.48 15.58 -17.46
CA PRO A 229 -28.41 14.53 -17.02
C PRO A 229 -27.94 13.10 -17.31
N LEU A 230 -26.97 12.93 -18.21
CA LEU A 230 -26.40 11.62 -18.54
C LEU A 230 -25.19 11.25 -17.67
N THR A 231 -24.79 12.12 -16.77
CA THR A 231 -23.68 11.89 -15.84
C THR A 231 -24.19 11.69 -14.41
N GLN A 232 -23.39 11.01 -13.60
CA GLN A 232 -23.55 10.91 -12.16
C GLN A 232 -22.26 11.37 -11.48
N GLU A 233 -22.35 11.82 -10.23
CA GLU A 233 -21.17 12.18 -9.45
C GLU A 233 -20.25 10.95 -9.33
N ALA A 234 -18.94 11.20 -9.45
CA ALA A 234 -17.91 10.18 -9.38
C ALA A 234 -16.74 10.69 -8.53
N ASN A 235 -15.88 9.76 -8.12
CA ASN A 235 -14.60 10.12 -7.51
C ASN A 235 -13.55 10.34 -8.60
N ALA A 236 -12.48 11.07 -8.28
CA ALA A 236 -11.35 11.24 -9.19
C ALA A 236 -10.74 9.88 -9.59
N PRO A 237 -10.39 9.65 -10.86
CA PRO A 237 -9.64 8.47 -11.27
C PRO A 237 -8.25 8.49 -10.63
N GLY A 238 -7.92 7.41 -9.93
CA GLY A 238 -6.55 7.18 -9.47
C GLY A 238 -6.14 7.87 -8.18
N LEU A 239 -7.05 8.30 -7.29
CA LEU A 239 -6.66 8.38 -5.89
C LEU A 239 -6.55 6.95 -5.34
N PRO A 240 -5.37 6.47 -4.92
CA PRO A 240 -5.29 5.24 -4.15
C PRO A 240 -6.19 5.36 -2.91
N PRO A 241 -6.66 4.25 -2.31
CA PRO A 241 -7.26 4.32 -0.98
C PRO A 241 -6.33 5.17 -0.09
N PRO A 242 -6.87 6.04 0.78
CA PRO A 242 -6.04 6.85 1.67
C PRO A 242 -5.01 5.92 2.32
N ALA A 243 -3.75 6.35 2.34
CA ALA A 243 -2.67 5.58 2.95
C ALA A 243 -3.19 5.00 4.27
N PRO A 244 -3.00 3.70 4.53
CA PRO A 244 -3.44 3.12 5.79
C PRO A 244 -2.91 4.03 6.91
N PRO A 245 -3.68 4.24 7.99
CA PRO A 245 -3.18 5.01 9.13
C PRO A 245 -1.77 4.50 9.46
N PRO A 246 -0.83 5.39 9.87
CA PRO A 246 0.54 4.98 10.20
C PRO A 246 0.43 3.69 10.99
N ARG A 247 1.00 2.59 10.47
CA ARG A 247 0.94 1.32 11.19
C ARG A 247 1.47 1.61 12.57
N GLU A 248 0.74 1.18 13.59
CA GLU A 248 1.34 1.18 14.92
C GLU A 248 2.65 0.41 14.79
N PRO A 249 3.77 0.96 15.31
CA PRO A 249 5.05 0.33 15.13
C PRO A 249 4.93 -1.11 15.62
N SER A 250 5.33 -2.06 14.76
CA SER A 250 5.25 -3.50 15.02
C SER A 250 5.91 -3.89 16.35
N PHE A 251 6.83 -3.03 16.82
CA PHE A 251 7.51 -3.13 18.09
C PHE A 251 7.37 -1.85 18.93
N PRO A 252 7.25 -1.95 20.27
CA PRO A 252 7.30 -0.79 21.14
C PRO A 252 8.56 0.06 20.94
N ARG A 253 8.44 1.40 21.00
CA ARG A 253 9.57 2.33 20.78
C ARG A 253 10.78 2.05 21.65
N TRP A 254 10.58 1.56 22.87
CA TRP A 254 11.70 1.23 23.75
C TRP A 254 12.52 0.05 23.23
N LEU A 255 11.86 -0.91 22.59
CA LEU A 255 12.45 -2.12 22.04
C LEU A 255 13.20 -1.82 20.74
N ALA A 256 12.55 -1.04 19.87
CA ALA A 256 13.13 -0.43 18.68
C ALA A 256 14.44 0.31 19.03
N ASN A 257 14.38 1.27 19.94
CA ASN A 257 15.53 2.10 20.31
C ASN A 257 16.55 1.43 21.24
N GLY A 258 16.28 0.21 21.71
CA GLY A 258 17.12 -0.47 22.71
C GLY A 258 17.25 0.31 24.03
N THR A 259 16.19 1.02 24.42
CA THR A 259 16.13 1.81 25.66
C THR A 259 15.48 1.03 26.79
N CYS A 260 15.49 1.58 28.02
CA CYS A 260 14.94 0.94 29.22
C CYS A 260 13.53 0.37 28.98
N PRO A 261 13.32 -0.94 29.23
CA PRO A 261 11.98 -1.53 29.22
C PRO A 261 11.07 -0.84 30.25
N PRO A 262 9.76 -0.70 29.97
CA PRO A 262 8.81 -0.02 30.88
C PRO A 262 8.59 -0.77 32.20
N GLU A 263 8.82 -2.08 32.24
CA GLU A 263 8.75 -2.91 33.45
C GLU A 263 9.98 -2.78 34.36
N ILE A 264 11.07 -2.18 33.87
CA ILE A 264 12.27 -1.94 34.66
C ILE A 264 12.30 -0.48 35.09
N GLU A 265 12.32 -0.26 36.39
CA GLU A 265 12.50 1.06 36.96
C GLU A 265 13.82 1.70 36.49
N MET A 266 13.78 2.95 36.00
CA MET A 266 14.94 3.63 35.41
C MET A 266 16.15 3.71 36.35
N HIS A 267 15.91 3.80 37.66
CA HIS A 267 16.99 3.78 38.65
C HIS A 267 17.67 2.40 38.71
N VAL A 268 16.94 1.30 38.54
CA VAL A 268 17.53 -0.05 38.44
C VAL A 268 18.31 -0.17 37.13
N TRP A 269 17.71 0.27 36.01
CA TRP A 269 18.32 0.21 34.69
C TRP A 269 19.69 0.90 34.61
N THR A 270 19.80 2.09 35.17
CA THR A 270 21.05 2.87 35.15
C THR A 270 22.17 2.26 35.99
N HIS A 271 21.87 1.38 36.95
CA HIS A 271 22.86 0.67 37.77
C HIS A 271 23.28 -0.68 37.18
N LEU A 272 22.61 -1.17 36.12
CA LEU A 272 22.99 -2.42 35.47
C LEU A 272 24.24 -2.23 34.59
N PRO A 273 25.14 -3.24 34.54
CA PRO A 273 26.23 -3.29 33.57
C PRO A 273 25.70 -3.13 32.12
N LYS A 274 26.53 -2.59 31.23
CA LYS A 274 26.17 -2.41 29.81
C LYS A 274 25.78 -3.75 29.17
N GLU A 275 26.55 -4.80 29.41
CA GLU A 275 26.30 -6.15 28.90
C GLU A 275 24.95 -6.70 29.36
N SER A 276 24.58 -6.50 30.64
CA SER A 276 23.28 -6.93 31.16
C SER A 276 22.13 -6.16 30.51
N ARG A 277 22.31 -4.85 30.26
CA ARG A 277 21.31 -4.04 29.54
C ARG A 277 21.14 -4.53 28.10
N GLU A 278 22.23 -4.75 27.38
CA GLU A 278 22.23 -5.28 26.01
C GLU A 278 21.57 -6.65 25.94
N GLN A 279 21.86 -7.55 26.90
CA GLN A 279 21.25 -8.87 26.98
C GLN A 279 19.73 -8.79 27.24
N ILE A 280 19.28 -7.87 28.11
CA ILE A 280 17.85 -7.66 28.37
C ILE A 280 17.15 -7.20 27.09
N ILE A 281 17.71 -6.21 26.37
CA ILE A 281 17.15 -5.73 25.10
C ILE A 281 17.12 -6.84 24.06
N GLN A 282 18.23 -7.58 23.90
CA GLN A 282 18.32 -8.66 22.94
C GLN A 282 17.28 -9.75 23.22
N THR A 283 17.14 -10.16 24.48
CA THR A 283 16.15 -11.16 24.90
C THR A 283 14.73 -10.68 24.63
N ALA A 284 14.44 -9.40 24.90
CA ALA A 284 13.13 -8.83 24.62
C ALA A 284 12.84 -8.76 23.11
N ARG A 285 13.85 -8.46 22.27
CA ARG A 285 13.73 -8.38 20.82
C ARG A 285 13.47 -9.76 20.22
N GLU A 286 14.27 -10.76 20.61
CA GLU A 286 14.07 -12.15 20.19
C GLU A 286 12.70 -12.68 20.62
N LYS A 287 12.27 -12.35 21.84
CA LYS A 287 10.92 -12.71 22.32
C LYS A 287 9.83 -12.09 21.44
N ALA A 288 9.92 -10.79 21.15
CA ALA A 288 8.93 -10.11 20.31
C ALA A 288 8.88 -10.71 18.90
N VAL A 289 10.04 -11.01 18.30
CA VAL A 289 10.12 -11.69 16.99
C VAL A 289 9.51 -13.09 17.07
N ALA A 290 9.83 -13.89 18.10
CA ALA A 290 9.26 -15.22 18.29
C ALA A 290 7.74 -15.21 18.53
N GLU A 291 7.19 -14.16 19.14
CA GLU A 291 5.74 -13.99 19.33
C GLU A 291 5.04 -13.63 18.02
N THR A 292 5.69 -12.85 17.15
CA THR A 292 5.20 -12.54 15.80
C THR A 292 5.29 -13.74 14.86
N TRP A 293 6.35 -14.54 14.95
CA TRP A 293 6.57 -15.76 14.16
C TRP A 293 6.72 -16.99 15.07
N PRO A 294 5.62 -17.50 15.63
CA PRO A 294 5.68 -18.66 16.51
C PRO A 294 6.23 -19.88 15.77
N MET A 295 6.89 -20.76 16.52
CA MET A 295 7.41 -22.01 15.98
C MET A 295 6.28 -22.84 15.36
N PRO A 296 6.46 -23.35 14.13
CA PRO A 296 5.45 -24.21 13.51
C PRO A 296 5.24 -25.49 14.30
N GLU A 297 4.10 -26.14 14.07
CA GLU A 297 3.90 -27.50 14.56
C GLU A 297 4.92 -28.44 13.90
N PHE A 298 5.58 -29.27 14.70
CA PHE A 298 6.62 -30.17 14.22
C PHE A 298 6.01 -31.46 13.66
N ASP A 299 6.18 -31.71 12.36
CA ASP A 299 5.91 -33.02 11.75
C ASP A 299 7.20 -33.86 11.64
N PRO A 300 7.32 -35.00 12.34
CA PRO A 300 8.48 -35.88 12.24
C PRO A 300 8.68 -36.51 10.85
N ASN A 301 7.64 -36.52 10.01
CA ASN A 301 7.69 -36.99 8.62
C ASN A 301 7.81 -35.84 7.61
N GLY A 302 7.86 -34.60 8.09
CA GLY A 302 8.07 -33.42 7.26
C GLY A 302 9.45 -33.40 6.61
N PRO A 303 9.62 -32.59 5.54
CA PRO A 303 10.91 -32.41 4.91
C PRO A 303 11.92 -31.77 5.87
N PRO A 304 13.24 -31.99 5.66
CA PRO A 304 14.25 -31.37 6.50
C PRO A 304 14.26 -29.84 6.37
N PRO A 305 14.78 -29.12 7.38
CA PRO A 305 15.32 -27.79 7.19
C PRO A 305 16.28 -27.71 5.99
N SER A 306 16.33 -26.57 5.30
CA SER A 306 17.25 -26.33 4.18
C SER A 306 18.73 -26.46 4.55
N SER A 307 19.07 -26.18 5.81
CA SER A 307 20.41 -26.32 6.38
C SER A 307 20.82 -27.77 6.67
N VAL A 308 19.89 -28.73 6.54
CA VAL A 308 20.08 -30.13 6.96
C VAL A 308 19.98 -31.07 5.76
N SER A 309 21.04 -31.82 5.51
CA SER A 309 21.05 -32.83 4.44
C SER A 309 19.91 -33.85 4.62
N PRO A 310 19.15 -34.19 3.57
CA PRO A 310 18.12 -35.22 3.62
C PRO A 310 18.65 -36.58 4.10
N LEU A 311 19.91 -36.90 3.80
CA LEU A 311 20.55 -38.12 4.29
C LEU A 311 20.68 -38.11 5.81
N VAL A 312 21.13 -37.00 6.39
CA VAL A 312 21.25 -36.84 7.85
C VAL A 312 19.86 -36.86 8.49
N TRP A 313 18.91 -36.11 7.91
CA TRP A 313 17.53 -36.05 8.40
C TRP A 313 16.85 -37.41 8.46
N ASN A 314 16.97 -38.20 7.41
CA ASN A 314 16.35 -39.53 7.32
C ASN A 314 16.96 -40.54 8.29
N HIS A 315 18.15 -40.28 8.81
CA HIS A 315 18.83 -41.14 9.80
C HIS A 315 18.69 -40.66 11.25
N LEU A 316 18.11 -39.47 11.50
CA LEU A 316 17.87 -38.97 12.85
C LEU A 316 16.61 -39.59 13.48
N PRO A 317 16.67 -39.96 14.78
CA PRO A 317 15.46 -40.34 15.52
C PRO A 317 14.51 -39.13 15.66
N PRO A 318 13.20 -39.34 15.90
CA PRO A 318 12.22 -38.26 16.00
C PRO A 318 12.60 -37.16 16.99
N GLU A 319 13.16 -37.52 18.16
CA GLU A 319 13.60 -36.55 19.16
C GLU A 319 14.76 -35.68 18.65
N GLY A 320 15.68 -36.28 17.88
CA GLY A 320 16.79 -35.57 17.26
C GLY A 320 16.33 -34.61 16.16
N LYS A 321 15.34 -35.03 15.35
CA LYS A 321 14.71 -34.16 14.34
C LYS A 321 14.01 -32.97 14.99
N GLN A 322 13.26 -33.20 16.07
CA GLN A 322 12.57 -32.14 16.80
C GLN A 322 13.55 -31.13 17.42
N GLN A 323 14.64 -31.62 18.03
CA GLN A 323 15.65 -30.75 18.61
C GLN A 323 16.34 -29.89 17.54
N LEU A 324 16.67 -30.48 16.40
CA LEU A 324 17.28 -29.76 15.27
C LEU A 324 16.32 -28.72 14.71
N PHE A 325 15.06 -29.09 14.50
CA PHE A 325 14.00 -28.17 14.08
C PHE A 325 13.89 -26.96 15.04
N GLN A 326 13.89 -27.21 16.35
CA GLN A 326 13.84 -26.12 17.34
C GLN A 326 15.10 -25.24 17.28
N GLN A 327 16.28 -25.81 17.08
CA GLN A 327 17.54 -25.06 16.98
C GLN A 327 17.56 -24.15 15.75
N GLU A 328 17.10 -24.66 14.61
CA GLU A 328 17.03 -23.90 13.37
C GLU A 328 15.97 -22.79 13.46
N TRP A 329 14.80 -23.04 14.05
CA TRP A 329 13.82 -21.99 14.28
C TRP A 329 14.36 -20.89 15.20
N GLN A 330 15.09 -21.27 16.26
CA GLN A 330 15.78 -20.31 17.13
C GLN A 330 16.88 -19.53 16.40
N ALA A 331 17.57 -20.15 15.45
CA ALA A 331 18.54 -19.45 14.62
C ALA A 331 17.87 -18.44 13.68
N ALA A 332 16.76 -18.81 13.05
CA ALA A 332 15.93 -17.92 12.23
C ALA A 332 15.41 -16.72 13.05
N VAL A 333 14.93 -16.93 14.28
CA VAL A 333 14.51 -15.85 15.18
C VAL A 333 15.66 -14.89 15.46
N ARG A 334 16.86 -15.39 15.76
CA ARG A 334 18.04 -14.55 16.02
C ARG A 334 18.47 -13.75 14.80
N GLU A 335 18.47 -14.39 13.63
CA GLU A 335 18.81 -13.75 12.37
C GLU A 335 17.81 -12.64 12.02
N GLN A 336 16.51 -12.94 12.05
CA GLN A 336 15.45 -11.96 11.82
C GLN A 336 15.53 -10.81 12.83
N THR A 337 15.81 -11.11 14.10
CA THR A 337 16.02 -10.09 15.13
C THR A 337 17.19 -9.17 14.76
N SER A 338 18.30 -9.72 14.28
CA SER A 338 19.44 -8.90 13.84
C SER A 338 19.05 -8.02 12.64
N LEU A 339 18.36 -8.56 11.64
CA LEU A 339 17.98 -7.81 10.44
C LEU A 339 17.03 -6.65 10.76
N ILE A 340 16.00 -6.90 11.57
CA ILE A 340 15.01 -5.89 11.96
C ILE A 340 15.63 -4.76 12.79
N PHE A 341 16.49 -5.10 13.77
CA PHE A 341 16.93 -4.13 14.78
C PHE A 341 18.35 -3.59 14.58
N ASN A 342 19.21 -4.30 13.83
CA ASN A 342 20.57 -3.84 13.50
C ASN A 342 20.66 -3.34 12.05
N GLY A 343 19.64 -3.57 11.24
CA GLY A 343 19.56 -3.14 9.84
C GLY A 343 20.08 -4.18 8.85
N VAL A 344 19.76 -3.95 7.58
CA VAL A 344 20.21 -4.78 6.45
C VAL A 344 21.45 -4.15 5.83
N PRO A 345 22.52 -4.91 5.58
CA PRO A 345 23.68 -4.41 4.84
C PRO A 345 23.31 -3.88 3.44
N GLU A 346 24.07 -2.88 2.97
CA GLU A 346 23.92 -2.32 1.63
C GLU A 346 24.15 -3.41 0.56
N GLY A 347 23.24 -3.48 -0.41
CA GLY A 347 23.29 -4.50 -1.47
C GLY A 347 22.73 -5.87 -1.07
N GLY A 348 22.13 -5.95 0.12
CA GLY A 348 21.45 -7.13 0.64
C GLY A 348 22.36 -8.27 1.10
N VAL A 349 21.75 -9.25 1.75
CA VAL A 349 22.42 -10.44 2.29
C VAL A 349 21.63 -11.70 2.00
N VAL A 350 22.32 -12.83 1.94
CA VAL A 350 21.69 -14.15 1.89
C VAL A 350 21.11 -14.47 3.26
N ALA A 351 19.89 -14.99 3.31
CA ALA A 351 19.31 -15.51 4.54
C ALA A 351 19.89 -16.90 4.83
N GLU A 352 20.55 -17.05 5.98
CA GLU A 352 21.25 -18.29 6.36
C GLU A 352 20.28 -19.29 7.01
N HIS A 353 19.37 -18.80 7.84
CA HIS A 353 18.30 -19.56 8.49
C HIS A 353 16.98 -18.89 8.09
N PRO A 354 16.56 -19.05 6.81
CA PRO A 354 15.21 -18.68 6.46
C PRO A 354 14.28 -19.42 7.43
N PHE A 355 13.22 -18.75 7.90
CA PHE A 355 12.23 -19.42 8.74
C PHE A 355 11.85 -20.74 8.08
N LEU A 356 12.10 -21.84 8.80
CA LEU A 356 12.20 -23.19 8.27
C LEU A 356 11.10 -23.51 7.26
N GLY A 357 11.52 -24.13 6.14
CA GLY A 357 10.67 -24.40 4.98
C GLY A 357 9.32 -25.04 5.29
N VAL A 358 8.33 -24.61 4.51
CA VAL A 358 7.16 -25.42 4.12
C VAL A 358 6.16 -25.76 5.20
N ASP A 359 5.81 -24.76 6.01
CA ASP A 359 4.43 -24.51 6.47
C ASP A 359 4.35 -23.17 7.25
N SER A 360 5.27 -22.26 6.94
CA SER A 360 5.16 -20.85 7.26
C SER A 360 4.50 -20.19 6.05
N SER A 361 3.74 -19.12 6.22
CA SER A 361 3.22 -18.27 5.13
C SER A 361 4.31 -17.65 4.23
N LEU A 362 5.55 -18.15 4.29
CA LEU A 362 6.79 -17.63 3.74
C LEU A 362 7.69 -18.72 3.07
N GLY A 363 7.14 -19.75 2.41
CA GLY A 363 7.75 -20.41 1.23
C GLY A 363 8.77 -21.56 1.41
N ASP A 364 9.02 -22.28 0.28
CA ASP A 364 9.46 -23.69 0.33
C ASP A 364 10.77 -24.10 -0.36
N GLY A 365 11.57 -23.15 -0.83
CA GLY A 365 12.79 -23.49 -1.58
C GLY A 365 13.97 -23.88 -0.68
N GLN A 366 14.56 -25.07 -0.90
CA GLN A 366 15.84 -25.43 -0.28
C GLN A 366 17.03 -25.06 -1.19
N VAL A 367 18.06 -24.41 -0.64
CA VAL A 367 19.31 -24.15 -1.37
C VAL A 367 19.91 -25.47 -1.84
N GLY A 368 20.16 -25.58 -3.15
CA GLY A 368 20.74 -26.78 -3.77
C GLY A 368 19.75 -27.87 -4.22
N GLU A 369 18.44 -27.74 -3.98
CA GLU A 369 17.42 -28.70 -4.46
C GLU A 369 17.46 -28.90 -6.00
N TRP A 370 17.85 -27.84 -6.72
CA TRP A 370 17.97 -27.83 -8.17
C TRP A 370 19.14 -28.66 -8.73
N LEU A 371 20.10 -29.08 -7.90
CA LEU A 371 21.36 -29.73 -8.34
C LEU A 371 21.11 -30.99 -9.18
N GLU A 372 20.04 -31.73 -8.92
CA GLU A 372 19.68 -32.92 -9.69
C GLU A 372 19.43 -32.62 -11.18
N ASN A 373 18.91 -31.43 -11.47
CA ASN A 373 18.53 -30.98 -12.81
C ASN A 373 19.44 -29.88 -13.35
N ALA A 374 20.52 -29.55 -12.64
CA ALA A 374 21.53 -28.59 -13.06
C ALA A 374 22.07 -28.89 -14.47
N LEU A 375 22.36 -27.83 -15.23
CA LEU A 375 23.11 -27.96 -16.48
C LEU A 375 24.51 -28.53 -16.24
N ARG A 376 25.19 -28.01 -15.21
CA ARG A 376 26.52 -28.44 -14.77
C ARG A 376 26.69 -28.08 -13.30
N GLU A 377 27.59 -28.79 -12.63
CA GLU A 377 28.00 -28.44 -11.27
C GLU A 377 28.52 -27.00 -11.23
N GLY A 378 28.02 -26.20 -10.27
CA GLY A 378 28.36 -24.78 -10.13
C GLY A 378 27.74 -23.83 -11.17
N SER A 379 26.76 -24.25 -11.97
CA SER A 379 25.93 -23.29 -12.73
C SER A 379 24.93 -22.57 -11.82
N ALA A 380 24.36 -21.46 -12.28
CA ALA A 380 23.21 -20.87 -11.57
C ALA A 380 22.06 -21.89 -11.46
N ALA A 381 21.25 -21.77 -10.40
CA ALA A 381 20.18 -22.69 -10.08
C ALA A 381 19.05 -22.75 -11.10
N GLN A 382 18.69 -21.60 -11.68
CA GLN A 382 17.71 -21.54 -12.76
C GLN A 382 18.23 -22.15 -14.09
N TYR A 383 19.51 -22.51 -14.17
CA TYR A 383 20.07 -23.15 -15.35
C TYR A 383 19.83 -24.65 -15.28
N ILE A 384 18.70 -25.05 -15.88
CA ILE A 384 18.16 -26.41 -15.76
C ILE A 384 18.21 -27.14 -17.09
N ASN A 385 18.56 -28.42 -17.02
CA ASN A 385 18.35 -29.37 -18.10
C ASN A 385 16.90 -29.87 -18.07
N LEU A 386 16.06 -29.37 -19.00
CA LEU A 386 14.65 -29.73 -19.01
C LEU A 386 14.39 -31.17 -19.46
N GLU A 387 15.31 -31.80 -20.20
CA GLU A 387 15.19 -33.22 -20.52
C GLU A 387 15.32 -34.09 -19.27
N LYS A 388 16.22 -33.72 -18.34
CA LYS A 388 16.32 -34.38 -17.03
C LYS A 388 15.08 -34.11 -16.17
N ALA A 389 14.62 -32.86 -16.13
CA ALA A 389 13.53 -32.44 -15.26
C ALA A 389 12.15 -32.96 -15.71
N LEU A 390 11.85 -32.89 -17.01
CA LEU A 390 10.53 -33.14 -17.62
C LEU A 390 10.49 -34.38 -18.53
N GLY A 391 11.63 -34.99 -18.83
CA GLY A 391 11.75 -36.21 -19.62
C GLY A 391 12.15 -36.01 -21.10
N PRO A 392 12.25 -37.11 -21.87
CA PRO A 392 12.69 -37.08 -23.26
C PRO A 392 11.84 -36.17 -24.15
N GLY A 393 12.50 -35.44 -25.07
CA GLY A 393 11.83 -34.54 -26.02
C GLY A 393 11.78 -33.06 -25.60
N TRP A 394 12.24 -32.75 -24.38
CA TRP A 394 12.48 -31.38 -23.92
C TRP A 394 13.91 -30.94 -24.22
N ARG A 395 14.13 -29.63 -24.42
CA ARG A 395 15.47 -29.08 -24.60
C ARG A 395 16.39 -29.38 -23.42
N GLN A 396 17.66 -29.64 -23.70
CA GLN A 396 18.65 -29.95 -22.66
C GLN A 396 19.19 -28.73 -21.91
N VAL A 397 18.98 -27.52 -22.43
CA VAL A 397 19.67 -26.33 -21.92
C VAL A 397 18.71 -25.15 -21.78
N HIS A 398 18.27 -24.77 -20.58
CA HIS A 398 17.42 -23.59 -20.37
C HIS A 398 18.02 -22.62 -19.35
N TYR A 399 18.09 -21.32 -19.70
CA TYR A 399 18.67 -20.28 -18.85
C TYR A 399 17.64 -19.32 -18.23
N ASN A 400 16.46 -19.21 -18.84
CA ASN A 400 15.46 -18.16 -18.52
C ASN A 400 14.29 -18.66 -17.66
N LEU A 401 14.55 -19.34 -16.54
CA LEU A 401 13.52 -20.00 -15.71
C LEU A 401 13.10 -19.22 -14.46
N CYS A 402 13.63 -18.02 -14.24
CA CYS A 402 13.28 -17.19 -13.08
C CYS A 402 11.77 -17.03 -12.85
N GLY A 403 10.99 -16.73 -13.89
CA GLY A 403 9.54 -16.55 -13.77
C GLY A 403 8.79 -17.78 -13.26
N PRO A 404 8.86 -18.93 -13.98
CA PRO A 404 8.20 -20.16 -13.54
C PRO A 404 8.64 -20.62 -12.15
N LEU A 405 9.92 -20.48 -11.83
CA LEU A 405 10.46 -20.86 -10.52
C LEU A 405 10.01 -19.91 -9.40
N ALA A 406 9.96 -18.60 -9.65
CA ALA A 406 9.42 -17.63 -8.68
C ALA A 406 7.94 -17.89 -8.37
N VAL A 407 7.12 -18.16 -9.41
CA VAL A 407 5.72 -18.54 -9.22
C VAL A 407 5.59 -19.87 -8.48
N GLY A 408 6.39 -20.88 -8.85
CA GLY A 408 6.40 -22.16 -8.15
C GLY A 408 6.74 -22.00 -6.67
N GLY A 409 7.81 -21.25 -6.37
CA GLY A 409 8.23 -20.97 -5.01
C GLY A 409 7.17 -20.25 -4.19
N SER A 410 6.37 -19.37 -4.81
CA SER A 410 5.24 -18.71 -4.15
C SER A 410 4.07 -19.64 -3.80
N LEU A 411 3.97 -20.77 -4.51
CA LEU A 411 2.91 -21.76 -4.35
C LEU A 411 3.38 -23.02 -3.61
N GLY A 412 4.56 -22.97 -2.98
CA GLY A 412 5.13 -24.10 -2.25
C GLY A 412 5.54 -25.28 -3.13
N MET A 413 5.95 -25.02 -4.38
CA MET A 413 6.29 -26.07 -5.34
C MET A 413 7.79 -26.29 -5.44
N SER A 414 8.20 -27.56 -5.53
CA SER A 414 9.55 -27.91 -6.00
C SER A 414 9.80 -27.37 -7.42
N PRO A 415 11.07 -27.21 -7.85
CA PRO A 415 11.39 -26.77 -9.21
C PRO A 415 10.72 -27.62 -10.29
N LYS A 416 10.60 -28.94 -10.09
CA LYS A 416 9.96 -29.84 -11.05
C LYS A 416 8.45 -29.62 -11.13
N GLU A 417 7.79 -29.45 -9.99
CA GLU A 417 6.36 -29.15 -9.92
C GLU A 417 6.06 -27.79 -10.53
N ALA A 418 6.88 -26.79 -10.25
CA ALA A 418 6.78 -25.44 -10.82
C ALA A 418 6.84 -25.46 -12.36
N LEU A 419 7.82 -26.18 -12.93
CA LEU A 419 7.97 -26.31 -14.39
C LEU A 419 6.81 -27.09 -15.01
N THR A 420 6.33 -28.13 -14.33
CA THR A 420 5.16 -28.92 -14.78
C THR A 420 3.89 -28.07 -14.76
N ALA A 421 3.67 -27.34 -13.66
CA ALA A 421 2.56 -26.41 -13.49
C ALA A 421 2.57 -25.32 -14.56
N PHE A 422 3.73 -24.73 -14.86
CA PHE A 422 3.87 -23.71 -15.88
C PHE A 422 3.55 -24.26 -17.27
N LYS A 423 4.09 -25.44 -17.60
CA LYS A 423 3.82 -26.15 -18.86
C LYS A 423 2.31 -26.40 -19.05
N ASP A 424 1.62 -26.85 -18.01
CA ASP A 424 0.20 -27.25 -18.09
C ASP A 424 -0.78 -26.07 -18.01
N ALA A 425 -0.34 -24.91 -17.51
CA ALA A 425 -1.18 -23.73 -17.31
C ALA A 425 -1.64 -23.01 -18.60
N GLY A 426 -1.01 -23.25 -19.76
CA GLY A 426 -1.42 -22.56 -20.98
C GLY A 426 -0.81 -23.10 -22.27
N GLY A 427 -1.59 -23.08 -23.36
CA GLY A 427 -1.21 -23.70 -24.64
C GLY A 427 0.10 -23.20 -25.28
N THR A 428 0.59 -22.02 -24.90
CA THR A 428 1.87 -21.46 -25.38
C THR A 428 3.04 -21.71 -24.43
N ASN A 429 2.81 -22.07 -23.16
CA ASN A 429 3.84 -22.13 -22.13
C ASN A 429 4.83 -23.26 -22.37
N ALA A 430 4.36 -24.43 -22.84
CA ALA A 430 5.21 -25.51 -23.30
C ALA A 430 6.17 -25.06 -24.43
N GLY A 431 5.69 -24.19 -25.34
CA GLY A 431 6.51 -23.61 -26.40
C GLY A 431 7.58 -22.65 -25.87
N ILE A 432 7.29 -21.88 -24.82
CA ILE A 432 8.28 -21.00 -24.16
C ILE A 432 9.40 -21.85 -23.55
N LEU A 433 9.03 -22.89 -22.78
CA LEU A 433 9.99 -23.81 -22.17
C LEU A 433 10.84 -24.52 -23.23
N ASN A 434 10.24 -25.09 -24.27
CA ASN A 434 11.02 -25.81 -25.28
C ASN A 434 11.81 -24.86 -26.21
N GLY A 435 11.33 -23.62 -26.39
CA GLY A 435 12.02 -22.56 -27.13
C GLY A 435 13.15 -21.89 -26.36
N GLY A 436 13.22 -22.04 -25.03
CA GLY A 436 14.21 -21.37 -24.19
C GLY A 436 13.96 -19.87 -24.02
N GLY A 437 12.72 -19.43 -24.27
CA GLY A 437 12.33 -18.04 -24.25
C GLY A 437 12.27 -17.47 -22.83
N THR A 438 12.23 -16.14 -22.74
CA THR A 438 11.93 -15.44 -21.49
C THR A 438 10.43 -15.49 -21.18
N THR A 439 10.07 -15.22 -19.94
CA THR A 439 8.67 -15.17 -19.50
C THR A 439 8.18 -13.75 -19.30
N LYS A 440 6.93 -13.50 -19.70
CA LYS A 440 6.16 -12.28 -19.41
C LYS A 440 5.14 -12.58 -18.31
N ALA A 441 4.51 -11.55 -17.75
CA ALA A 441 3.48 -11.70 -16.73
C ALA A 441 2.32 -12.62 -17.18
N THR A 442 1.80 -12.46 -18.40
CA THR A 442 0.63 -13.23 -18.87
C THR A 442 0.80 -14.76 -18.83
N PRO A 443 1.90 -15.36 -19.34
CA PRO A 443 2.19 -16.78 -19.11
C PRO A 443 2.24 -17.22 -17.64
N LEU A 444 2.74 -16.35 -16.75
CA LEU A 444 2.88 -16.62 -15.31
C LEU A 444 1.52 -16.54 -14.60
N GLN A 445 0.69 -15.55 -14.93
CA GLN A 445 -0.67 -15.38 -14.42
C GLN A 445 -1.52 -16.64 -14.62
N LYS A 446 -1.39 -17.29 -15.77
CA LYS A 446 -2.11 -18.54 -16.07
C LYS A 446 -1.85 -19.67 -15.08
N VAL A 447 -0.67 -19.71 -14.45
CA VAL A 447 -0.34 -20.75 -13.45
C VAL A 447 -1.20 -20.60 -12.21
N TYR A 448 -1.44 -19.36 -11.79
CA TYR A 448 -2.34 -19.01 -10.70
C TYR A 448 -3.81 -19.20 -11.11
N GLU A 449 -4.21 -18.71 -12.28
CA GLU A 449 -5.59 -18.82 -12.78
C GLU A 449 -6.05 -20.28 -12.93
N ALA A 450 -5.14 -21.17 -13.37
CA ALA A 450 -5.41 -22.61 -13.43
C ALA A 450 -5.71 -23.23 -12.05
N ARG A 451 -5.40 -22.53 -10.97
CA ARG A 451 -5.66 -22.93 -9.57
C ARG A 451 -6.76 -22.10 -8.91
N GLY A 452 -7.52 -21.33 -9.70
CA GLY A 452 -8.65 -20.53 -9.19
C GLY A 452 -8.25 -19.20 -8.55
N TRP A 453 -6.98 -18.79 -8.64
CA TRP A 453 -6.53 -17.49 -8.17
C TRP A 453 -6.91 -16.41 -9.18
N THR A 454 -7.10 -15.19 -8.70
CA THR A 454 -7.25 -14.01 -9.56
C THR A 454 -5.91 -13.30 -9.66
N THR A 455 -5.60 -12.68 -10.81
CA THR A 455 -4.30 -12.04 -11.01
C THR A 455 -4.42 -10.64 -11.59
N GLY A 456 -3.45 -9.80 -11.26
CA GLY A 456 -3.24 -8.49 -11.86
C GLY A 456 -1.76 -8.26 -12.07
N TYR A 457 -1.41 -7.48 -13.09
CA TYR A 457 -0.03 -7.07 -13.35
C TYR A 457 0.02 -5.57 -13.58
N THR A 458 0.84 -4.88 -12.80
CA THR A 458 1.18 -3.47 -13.01
C THR A 458 2.61 -3.37 -13.49
N SER A 459 2.91 -2.37 -14.31
CA SER A 459 4.27 -2.17 -14.80
C SER A 459 4.71 -0.71 -14.88
N GLY A 460 5.98 -0.48 -14.59
CA GLY A 460 6.61 0.85 -14.54
C GLY A 460 7.21 1.15 -13.16
N ALA A 461 8.24 2.01 -13.12
CA ALA A 461 8.82 2.45 -11.85
C ALA A 461 7.80 3.21 -10.99
N ALA A 462 6.97 4.06 -11.61
CA ALA A 462 5.91 4.80 -10.94
C ALA A 462 4.73 3.94 -10.45
N THR A 463 4.69 2.64 -10.80
CA THR A 463 3.63 1.72 -10.39
C THR A 463 4.05 0.78 -9.27
N MET A 464 5.27 0.93 -8.73
CA MET A 464 5.71 0.18 -7.56
C MET A 464 4.85 0.59 -6.36
N PRO A 465 4.13 -0.35 -5.73
CA PRO A 465 3.40 -0.04 -4.51
C PRO A 465 4.34 0.41 -3.40
N ALA A 466 3.82 1.24 -2.49
CA ALA A 466 4.52 1.58 -1.27
C ALA A 466 4.80 0.31 -0.43
N PRO A 467 5.84 0.29 0.42
CA PRO A 467 6.16 -0.90 1.20
C PRO A 467 5.00 -1.35 2.09
N GLU A 468 4.23 -0.42 2.65
CA GLU A 468 3.04 -0.69 3.45
C GLU A 468 1.96 -1.43 2.66
N ASP A 469 1.82 -1.11 1.37
CA ASP A 469 0.84 -1.74 0.48
C ASP A 469 1.27 -3.16 0.11
N MET A 470 2.56 -3.38 -0.18
CA MET A 470 3.09 -4.73 -0.42
C MET A 470 2.98 -5.60 0.83
N ALA A 471 3.32 -5.05 2.00
CA ALA A 471 3.17 -5.74 3.28
C ALA A 471 1.72 -6.16 3.54
N ARG A 472 0.77 -5.24 3.32
CA ARG A 472 -0.66 -5.54 3.43
C ARG A 472 -1.12 -6.62 2.45
N MET A 473 -0.65 -6.58 1.20
CA MET A 473 -0.98 -7.62 0.22
C MET A 473 -0.52 -9.01 0.67
N LEU A 474 0.68 -9.11 1.24
CA LEU A 474 1.22 -10.37 1.76
C LEU A 474 0.44 -10.86 2.99
N GLU A 475 0.07 -9.96 3.90
CA GLU A 475 -0.80 -10.28 5.05
C GLU A 475 -2.19 -10.77 4.64
N GLU A 476 -2.73 -10.25 3.53
CA GLU A 476 -3.98 -10.73 2.91
C GLU A 476 -3.82 -12.09 2.21
N GLY A 477 -2.63 -12.70 2.25
CA GLY A 477 -2.33 -13.99 1.63
C GLY A 477 -2.11 -13.92 0.12
N LYS A 478 -1.88 -12.74 -0.45
CA LYS A 478 -1.58 -12.59 -1.89
C LYS A 478 -0.14 -13.00 -2.17
N ALA A 479 0.08 -13.61 -3.34
CA ALA A 479 1.42 -13.90 -3.84
C ALA A 479 1.92 -12.75 -4.72
N LEU A 480 3.14 -12.30 -4.46
CA LEU A 480 3.78 -11.18 -5.13
C LEU A 480 4.99 -11.66 -5.94
N ILE A 481 5.00 -11.41 -7.25
CA ILE A 481 6.11 -11.72 -8.14
C ILE A 481 6.61 -10.42 -8.78
N ALA A 482 7.82 -10.03 -8.41
CA ALA A 482 8.47 -8.78 -8.78
C ALA A 482 9.43 -8.99 -9.95
N LEU A 483 9.43 -8.07 -10.91
CA LEU A 483 10.43 -8.03 -11.98
C LEU A 483 11.49 -6.97 -11.67
N VAL A 484 12.67 -7.43 -11.24
CA VAL A 484 13.80 -6.62 -10.76
C VAL A 484 15.04 -6.83 -11.63
N ASN A 485 16.12 -6.11 -11.35
CA ASN A 485 17.43 -6.40 -11.90
C ASN A 485 18.30 -7.20 -10.94
N ILE A 486 19.10 -8.08 -11.52
CA ILE A 486 20.21 -8.74 -10.81
C ILE A 486 21.54 -8.48 -11.51
N ASP A 487 22.61 -8.66 -10.74
CA ASP A 487 23.97 -8.72 -11.24
C ASP A 487 24.38 -10.17 -11.51
N THR A 488 24.68 -10.47 -12.77
CA THR A 488 25.20 -11.79 -13.16
C THR A 488 26.72 -11.79 -13.35
N ASP A 489 27.37 -10.62 -13.29
CA ASP A 489 28.83 -10.50 -13.34
C ASP A 489 29.41 -10.94 -11.98
N GLY A 490 30.19 -12.02 -11.96
CA GLY A 490 30.70 -12.62 -10.72
C GLY A 490 29.83 -13.75 -10.15
N ALA A 491 28.69 -14.04 -10.80
CA ALA A 491 27.79 -15.15 -10.52
C ALA A 491 27.12 -15.18 -9.13
N ASP A 492 27.06 -14.05 -8.41
CA ASP A 492 26.26 -14.03 -7.18
C ASP A 492 24.75 -13.98 -7.50
N GLY A 493 24.31 -13.26 -8.54
CA GLY A 493 22.89 -13.17 -8.90
C GLY A 493 22.06 -12.25 -7.99
N MET A 494 22.72 -11.41 -7.18
CA MET A 494 22.06 -10.54 -6.21
C MET A 494 21.36 -9.35 -6.89
N LEU A 495 20.33 -8.79 -6.24
CA LEU A 495 19.63 -7.60 -6.71
C LEU A 495 20.56 -6.39 -6.60
N ARG A 496 20.76 -5.68 -7.71
CA ARG A 496 21.62 -4.49 -7.76
C ARG A 496 21.12 -3.48 -8.78
N ASP A 497 21.33 -2.20 -8.47
CA ASP A 497 21.36 -1.15 -9.47
C ASP A 497 22.77 -1.09 -10.08
N MET A 498 22.87 -1.37 -11.38
CA MET A 498 24.13 -1.25 -12.09
C MET A 498 24.16 0.03 -12.91
N ALA A 499 25.23 0.83 -12.71
CA ALA A 499 25.47 2.05 -13.48
C ALA A 499 25.58 1.77 -14.99
N ASP A 500 26.10 0.59 -15.36
CA ASP A 500 26.11 0.12 -16.73
C ASP A 500 24.86 -0.71 -17.02
N SER A 501 23.88 -0.05 -17.63
CA SER A 501 22.61 -0.67 -18.00
C SER A 501 22.73 -1.84 -19.00
N THR A 502 23.88 -2.04 -19.66
CA THR A 502 24.08 -3.17 -20.57
C THR A 502 24.37 -4.48 -19.85
N LYS A 503 24.71 -4.41 -18.57
CA LYS A 503 25.01 -5.56 -17.70
C LYS A 503 23.82 -6.01 -16.87
N GLN A 504 22.76 -5.21 -16.82
CA GLN A 504 21.58 -5.50 -16.04
C GLN A 504 20.80 -6.66 -16.66
N VAL A 505 20.39 -7.61 -15.80
CA VAL A 505 19.58 -8.75 -16.23
C VAL A 505 18.23 -8.67 -15.53
N SER A 506 17.16 -8.49 -16.32
CA SER A 506 15.79 -8.54 -15.79
C SER A 506 15.48 -9.94 -15.26
N HIS A 507 14.97 -9.98 -14.03
CA HIS A 507 14.82 -11.20 -13.27
C HIS A 507 13.53 -11.19 -12.44
N TRP A 508 12.78 -12.29 -12.48
CA TRP A 508 11.61 -12.47 -11.64
C TRP A 508 12.02 -13.02 -10.29
N VAL A 509 11.60 -12.35 -9.22
CA VAL A 509 11.76 -12.82 -7.84
C VAL A 509 10.38 -12.94 -7.19
N ASN A 510 10.26 -13.82 -6.21
CA ASN A 510 9.07 -13.85 -5.36
C ASN A 510 9.33 -12.99 -4.13
N VAL A 511 8.47 -12.00 -3.89
CA VAL A 511 8.52 -11.20 -2.66
C VAL A 511 7.85 -12.00 -1.56
N ARG A 512 8.60 -12.28 -0.50
CA ARG A 512 8.19 -13.12 0.63
C ARG A 512 7.66 -12.27 1.77
N ALA A 513 8.39 -11.24 2.16
CA ALA A 513 8.03 -10.34 3.25
C ALA A 513 8.44 -8.90 2.92
N VAL A 514 7.64 -7.95 3.38
CA VAL A 514 7.97 -6.52 3.39
C VAL A 514 7.66 -6.02 4.79
N GLU A 515 8.68 -5.57 5.50
CA GLU A 515 8.61 -5.35 6.94
C GLU A 515 9.27 -4.03 7.32
N GLU A 516 8.64 -3.30 8.23
CA GLU A 516 9.27 -2.12 8.84
C GLU A 516 10.35 -2.59 9.82
N ASN A 517 11.54 -2.02 9.69
CA ASN A 517 12.61 -2.17 10.64
C ASN A 517 12.30 -1.36 11.91
N GLY A 518 12.99 -1.63 13.01
CA GLY A 518 12.75 -0.92 14.28
C GLY A 518 13.01 0.60 14.24
N ASN A 519 13.52 1.14 13.13
CA ASN A 519 13.93 2.53 12.98
C ASN A 519 13.08 3.33 11.97
N GLY A 520 12.04 2.73 11.38
CA GLY A 520 11.15 3.38 10.41
C GLY A 520 11.55 3.25 8.94
N ASP A 521 12.61 2.51 8.61
CA ASP A 521 12.86 2.07 7.23
C ASP A 521 12.23 0.70 7.00
N TRP A 522 12.24 0.24 5.74
CA TRP A 522 11.65 -1.05 5.36
C TRP A 522 12.71 -2.01 4.84
N MET A 523 12.50 -3.30 5.07
CA MET A 523 13.25 -4.39 4.49
C MET A 523 12.35 -5.29 3.64
N VAL A 524 12.93 -5.89 2.61
CA VAL A 524 12.25 -6.81 1.70
C VAL A 524 12.98 -8.14 1.72
N ARG A 525 12.26 -9.22 2.04
CA ARG A 525 12.76 -10.58 1.84
C ARG A 525 12.23 -11.11 0.52
N VAL A 526 13.13 -11.62 -0.31
CA VAL A 526 12.80 -12.20 -1.61
C VAL A 526 13.35 -13.61 -1.72
N TYR A 527 12.60 -14.47 -2.41
CA TYR A 527 13.16 -15.70 -2.96
C TYR A 527 13.68 -15.41 -4.37
N ASN A 528 14.99 -15.61 -4.53
CA ASN A 528 15.71 -15.39 -5.77
C ASN A 528 15.99 -16.74 -6.47
N PRO A 529 15.30 -17.05 -7.57
CA PRO A 529 15.48 -18.31 -8.29
C PRO A 529 16.80 -18.39 -9.05
N PHE A 530 17.60 -17.32 -9.14
CA PHE A 530 18.90 -17.37 -9.80
C PHE A 530 19.83 -18.39 -9.15
N GLU A 531 20.05 -18.28 -7.84
CA GLU A 531 20.81 -19.27 -7.03
C GLU A 531 19.91 -20.14 -6.13
N ASN A 532 18.58 -20.01 -6.25
CA ASN A 532 17.58 -20.76 -5.47
C ASN A 532 17.76 -20.57 -3.95
N ARG A 533 17.72 -19.31 -3.51
CA ARG A 533 17.91 -18.92 -2.10
C ARG A 533 17.03 -17.75 -1.72
N GLU A 534 16.86 -17.54 -0.41
CA GLU A 534 16.26 -16.31 0.10
C GLU A 534 17.33 -15.24 0.35
N GLU A 535 16.94 -14.00 0.10
CA GLU A 535 17.78 -12.83 0.22
C GLU A 535 16.99 -11.73 0.91
N VAL A 536 17.68 -10.90 1.67
CA VAL A 536 17.10 -9.78 2.41
C VAL A 536 17.76 -8.49 1.96
N TYR A 537 16.95 -7.51 1.60
CA TYR A 537 17.38 -6.21 1.09
C TYR A 537 16.77 -5.08 1.90
N SER A 538 17.47 -3.94 1.96
CA SER A 538 16.81 -2.69 2.31
C SER A 538 15.77 -2.33 1.24
N TRP A 539 14.71 -1.61 1.62
CA TRP A 539 13.71 -1.14 0.65
C TRP A 539 14.33 -0.28 -0.45
N SER A 540 15.30 0.57 -0.10
CA SER A 540 16.02 1.39 -1.07
C SER A 540 16.81 0.57 -2.09
N ASP A 541 17.44 -0.53 -1.68
CA ASP A 541 18.17 -1.41 -2.60
C ASP A 541 17.19 -2.16 -3.51
N PHE A 542 16.09 -2.65 -2.94
CA PHE A 542 15.03 -3.30 -3.71
C PHE A 542 14.41 -2.35 -4.74
N GLU A 543 14.03 -1.14 -4.35
CA GLU A 543 13.50 -0.08 -5.23
C GLU A 543 14.53 0.31 -6.32
N SER A 544 15.81 0.41 -5.97
CA SER A 544 16.87 0.73 -6.94
C SER A 544 17.01 -0.37 -7.99
N SER A 545 16.91 -1.65 -7.59
CA SER A 545 16.87 -2.78 -8.52
C SER A 545 15.59 -2.81 -9.37
N TRP A 546 14.50 -2.20 -8.90
CA TRP A 546 13.23 -2.07 -9.59
C TRP A 546 13.19 -0.91 -10.59
N ALA A 547 13.98 0.16 -10.41
CA ALA A 547 13.74 1.42 -11.12
C ALA A 547 14.39 1.54 -12.52
N LYS A 548 15.34 0.66 -12.88
CA LYS A 548 16.22 0.87 -14.05
C LYS A 548 16.53 -0.41 -14.82
N ASN A 549 15.63 -1.03 -15.57
CA ASN A 549 15.88 -2.29 -16.29
C ASN A 549 16.20 -1.96 -17.76
N GLY A 550 17.45 -2.13 -18.17
CA GLY A 550 17.90 -2.15 -19.57
C GLY A 550 18.34 -3.54 -19.97
N GLY A 551 18.10 -3.94 -21.23
CA GLY A 551 18.57 -5.24 -21.71
C GLY A 551 18.64 -5.33 -23.23
N MET A 552 19.54 -6.17 -23.72
CA MET A 552 19.59 -6.52 -25.14
C MET A 552 18.46 -7.48 -25.46
N VAL A 553 17.47 -7.05 -26.26
CA VAL A 553 16.44 -7.94 -26.80
C VAL A 553 16.85 -8.44 -28.19
N PRO A 554 16.43 -9.64 -28.61
CA PRO A 554 16.58 -10.07 -30.01
C PRO A 554 16.00 -9.00 -30.94
N GLY A 555 16.69 -8.74 -32.06
CA GLY A 555 16.16 -7.84 -33.08
C GLY A 555 14.82 -8.35 -33.63
N GLU A 556 14.00 -7.44 -34.14
CA GLU A 556 12.60 -7.73 -34.47
C GLU A 556 12.43 -8.72 -35.63
N LYS A 557 13.51 -9.00 -36.38
CA LYS A 557 13.57 -9.99 -37.44
C LYS A 557 14.69 -10.99 -37.22
N GLU A 558 14.50 -12.20 -37.72
CA GLU A 558 15.53 -13.24 -37.73
C GLU A 558 16.78 -12.73 -38.49
N GLY A 559 17.91 -12.62 -37.80
CA GLY A 559 19.16 -12.08 -38.33
C GLY A 559 19.43 -10.60 -37.97
N ASP A 560 18.50 -9.90 -37.34
CA ASP A 560 18.76 -8.56 -36.82
C ASP A 560 19.72 -8.64 -35.61
N PRO A 561 20.66 -7.68 -35.48
CA PRO A 561 21.50 -7.59 -34.29
C PRO A 561 20.63 -7.33 -33.05
N PRO A 562 21.02 -7.84 -31.87
CA PRO A 562 20.33 -7.53 -30.63
C PRO A 562 20.22 -6.01 -30.44
N VAL A 563 19.05 -5.52 -30.04
CA VAL A 563 18.78 -4.10 -29.82
C VAL A 563 18.73 -3.84 -28.32
N PHE A 564 19.47 -2.85 -27.85
CA PHE A 564 19.32 -2.35 -26.49
C PHE A 564 17.94 -1.69 -26.36
N LYS A 565 17.05 -2.32 -25.60
CA LYS A 565 15.78 -1.70 -25.19
C LYS A 565 15.87 -1.45 -23.68
N LEU A 566 15.52 -0.24 -23.25
CA LEU A 566 15.00 -0.07 -21.89
C LEU A 566 13.82 -1.05 -21.80
N ASN A 567 13.98 -2.11 -21.01
CA ASN A 567 12.93 -3.09 -20.87
C ASN A 567 11.80 -2.39 -20.14
N ALA A 568 10.65 -2.24 -20.81
CA ALA A 568 9.39 -1.76 -20.25
C ALA A 568 8.79 -2.71 -19.17
N GLY A 569 9.61 -3.56 -18.56
CA GLY A 569 9.22 -4.61 -17.64
C GLY A 569 9.84 -4.37 -16.28
N HIS A 570 9.43 -3.29 -15.63
CA HIS A 570 9.33 -3.27 -14.18
C HIS A 570 7.90 -3.62 -13.86
N GLY A 571 7.62 -4.44 -12.86
CA GLY A 571 6.24 -4.74 -12.59
C GLY A 571 6.00 -5.75 -11.52
N LEU A 572 4.81 -5.65 -10.94
CA LEU A 572 4.33 -6.52 -9.89
C LEU A 572 3.22 -7.37 -10.45
N LEU A 573 3.42 -8.68 -10.48
CA LEU A 573 2.32 -9.62 -10.61
C LEU A 573 1.79 -9.87 -9.20
N VAL A 574 0.53 -9.52 -8.99
CA VAL A 574 -0.21 -9.77 -7.76
C VAL A 574 -1.20 -10.90 -8.04
N ALA A 575 -1.09 -12.00 -7.33
CA ALA A 575 -2.07 -13.09 -7.39
C ALA A 575 -2.83 -13.16 -6.06
N THR A 576 -4.17 -13.09 -6.11
CA THR A 576 -5.03 -13.19 -4.93
C THR A 576 -5.65 -14.58 -4.87
N PRO A 577 -5.56 -15.27 -3.72
CA PRO A 577 -6.09 -16.62 -3.56
C PRO A 577 -7.62 -16.65 -3.71
N PRO A 578 -8.20 -17.80 -4.11
CA PRO A 578 -9.64 -17.97 -4.08
C PRO A 578 -10.17 -17.78 -2.65
N GLN A 579 -11.30 -17.09 -2.48
CA GLN A 579 -11.94 -17.00 -1.18
C GLN A 579 -12.58 -18.35 -0.83
N ASP A 580 -12.37 -18.81 0.40
CA ASP A 580 -13.08 -19.99 0.90
C ASP A 580 -14.59 -19.78 0.77
N PRO A 581 -15.36 -20.79 0.32
CA PRO A 581 -16.81 -20.69 0.37
C PRO A 581 -17.24 -20.48 1.83
N PRO A 582 -18.24 -19.63 2.10
CA PRO A 582 -18.72 -19.44 3.46
C PRO A 582 -19.05 -20.80 4.06
N ALA A 583 -18.51 -21.06 5.26
CA ALA A 583 -18.84 -22.26 6.03
C ALA A 583 -20.37 -22.40 6.05
N SER A 584 -20.87 -23.49 5.47
CA SER A 584 -22.31 -23.73 5.44
C SER A 584 -22.82 -23.83 6.88
N PRO A 585 -23.97 -23.19 7.19
CA PRO A 585 -24.46 -23.02 8.56
C PRO A 585 -24.78 -24.33 9.27
#